data_AF-A0A4Q3KVC8-F1
#
_entry.id   AF-A0A4Q3KVC8-F1
#
_cell.length_a   1.000
_cell.length_b   1.000
_cell.length_c   1.000
_cell.angle_alpha   90.00
_cell.angle_beta   90.00
_cell.angle_gamma   90.00
#
_symmetry.space_group_name_H-M   'P 1'
#
loop_
_entity.id
_entity.type
_entity.pdbx_description
1 polymer ?
#
loop_
_entity_poly.entity_id
_entity_poly.type
_entity_poly.pdbx_seq_one_letter_code
_entity_poly.pdbx_strand_id
1 'polypeptide(L)'
;MASAGFFTRLAQLNTDGPNMLPTSEDTTEPVWVCSMCDEAHDDEDDARDCCRPSVYERFRCATCRTVYRDKQDADDCHPSAGGNQPMQCPICLARAESFEDAADCCLHTHPTMTAIGRERVAAAVASGAPWPDAIAANESH
;
A
#
# COMPACT_ATOMS: atom_id res chain seq x y z
N MET A 1 -30.42 11.98 2.90
CA MET A 1 -29.30 11.93 1.94
C MET A 1 -28.05 11.64 2.74
N ALA A 2 -27.25 10.65 2.34
CA ALA A 2 -25.96 10.42 2.98
C ALA A 2 -25.02 11.61 2.71
N SER A 3 -24.23 12.01 3.71
CA SER A 3 -23.27 13.10 3.57
C SER A 3 -22.00 12.62 2.84
N ALA A 4 -21.21 13.54 2.29
CA ALA A 4 -19.92 13.21 1.68
C ALA A 4 -19.04 12.38 2.64
N GLY A 5 -18.91 12.83 3.89
CA GLY A 5 -18.14 12.12 4.92
C GLY A 5 -18.66 10.72 5.28
N PHE A 6 -19.92 10.38 4.97
CA PHE A 6 -20.40 8.99 5.11
C PHE A 6 -19.73 8.08 4.09
N PHE A 7 -19.64 8.51 2.83
CA PHE A 7 -19.06 7.73 1.75
C PHE A 7 -17.53 7.62 1.88
N THR A 8 -16.84 8.70 2.22
CA THR A 8 -15.38 8.67 2.45
C THR A 8 -15.04 7.67 3.56
N ARG A 9 -15.82 7.67 4.65
CA ARG A 9 -15.64 6.72 5.76
C ARG A 9 -16.00 5.29 5.40
N LEU A 10 -17.03 5.08 4.57
CA LEU A 10 -17.40 3.76 4.08
C LEU A 10 -16.34 3.19 3.14
N ALA A 11 -15.81 4.01 2.23
CA ALA A 11 -14.68 3.64 1.37
C ALA A 11 -13.48 3.22 2.23
N GLN A 12 -13.12 4.03 3.23
CA GLN A 12 -12.01 3.70 4.15
C GLN A 12 -12.19 2.38 4.89
N LEU A 13 -13.40 2.09 5.41
CA LEU A 13 -13.67 0.80 6.07
C LEU A 13 -13.56 -0.39 5.12
N ASN A 14 -13.83 -0.20 3.84
CA ASN A 14 -13.80 -1.23 2.82
C ASN A 14 -12.42 -1.42 2.18
N THR A 15 -11.60 -0.37 2.16
CA THR A 15 -10.28 -0.34 1.49
C THR A 15 -9.13 -0.57 2.45
N ASP A 16 -9.34 -0.37 3.75
CA ASP A 16 -8.31 -0.57 4.79
C ASP A 16 -8.73 -1.71 5.76
N GLY A 17 -9.92 -2.29 5.56
CA GLY A 17 -10.51 -3.34 6.40
C GLY A 17 -10.28 -4.78 5.88
N PRO A 18 -10.92 -5.79 6.50
CA PRO A 18 -10.75 -7.21 6.17
C PRO A 18 -11.22 -7.61 4.74
N ASN A 19 -11.65 -6.64 3.94
CA ASN A 19 -12.12 -6.80 2.57
C ASN A 19 -11.02 -6.56 1.52
N MET A 20 -9.80 -6.22 1.95
CA MET A 20 -8.63 -6.20 1.07
C MET A 20 -8.10 -7.61 0.83
N LEU A 21 -7.73 -7.90 -0.42
CA LEU A 21 -6.93 -9.09 -0.71
C LEU A 21 -5.60 -8.95 0.04
N PRO A 22 -5.14 -9.96 0.78
CA PRO A 22 -3.82 -9.93 1.38
C PRO A 22 -2.79 -9.86 0.25
N THR A 23 -2.15 -8.72 0.06
CA THR A 23 -0.96 -8.62 -0.78
C THR A 23 0.18 -9.25 -0.02
N SER A 24 0.60 -10.43 -0.46
CA SER A 24 1.76 -11.14 0.09
C SER A 24 3.10 -10.49 -0.29
N GLU A 25 3.16 -9.16 -0.38
CA GLU A 25 4.39 -8.41 -0.62
C GLU A 25 4.81 -7.78 0.71
N ASP A 26 5.63 -8.54 1.46
CA ASP A 26 6.46 -7.98 2.51
C ASP A 26 7.43 -6.99 1.81
N THR A 27 7.25 -5.68 2.00
CA THR A 27 8.15 -4.66 1.43
C THR A 27 9.55 -4.67 2.05
N THR A 28 9.74 -5.57 3.01
CA THR A 28 10.91 -5.70 3.84
C THR A 28 11.37 -7.15 3.84
N GLU A 29 12.66 -7.33 3.53
CA GLU A 29 13.32 -8.62 3.58
C GLU A 29 14.31 -8.65 4.76
N PRO A 30 14.33 -9.73 5.56
CA PRO A 30 15.35 -9.89 6.60
C PRO A 30 16.71 -10.13 5.95
N VAL A 31 17.75 -9.50 6.50
CA VAL A 31 19.14 -9.65 6.07
C VAL A 31 20.05 -9.84 7.29
N TRP A 32 21.16 -10.53 7.10
CA TRP A 32 22.11 -10.86 8.16
C TRP A 32 23.40 -10.08 7.99
N VAL A 33 23.79 -9.34 9.03
CA VAL A 33 24.97 -8.46 8.95
C VAL A 33 26.11 -9.03 9.79
N CYS A 34 27.29 -9.10 9.16
CA CYS A 34 28.53 -9.51 9.78
C CYS A 34 29.01 -8.46 10.79
N SER A 35 29.24 -8.85 12.05
CA SER A 35 29.73 -7.90 13.08
C SER A 35 31.19 -7.45 12.93
N MET A 36 31.96 -8.06 12.03
CA MET A 36 33.38 -7.75 11.83
C MET A 36 33.64 -6.80 10.66
N CYS A 37 32.86 -6.90 9.58
CA CYS A 37 33.03 -6.08 8.38
C CYS A 37 31.78 -5.28 8.00
N ASP A 38 30.69 -5.41 8.75
CA ASP A 38 29.39 -4.77 8.51
C ASP A 38 28.78 -5.07 7.12
N GLU A 39 29.19 -6.18 6.50
CA GLU A 39 28.65 -6.65 5.23
C GLU A 39 27.33 -7.39 5.43
N ALA A 40 26.36 -7.12 4.55
CA ALA A 40 25.01 -7.67 4.62
C ALA A 40 24.84 -8.84 3.65
N HIS A 41 24.32 -9.96 4.17
CA HIS A 41 24.07 -11.20 3.45
C HIS A 41 22.59 -11.55 3.48
N ASP A 42 22.14 -12.33 2.50
CA ASP A 42 20.73 -12.70 2.34
C ASP A 42 20.34 -13.89 3.26
N ASP A 43 21.32 -14.63 3.79
CA ASP A 43 21.11 -15.68 4.80
C ASP A 43 22.17 -15.67 5.92
N GLU A 44 21.82 -16.34 7.03
CA GLU A 44 22.62 -16.32 8.26
C GLU A 44 23.94 -17.08 8.11
N ASP A 45 23.92 -18.18 7.37
CA ASP A 45 25.06 -19.07 7.21
C ASP A 45 26.15 -18.40 6.36
N ASP A 46 25.77 -17.69 5.30
CA ASP A 46 26.67 -16.87 4.48
C ASP A 46 27.32 -15.74 5.30
N ALA A 47 26.54 -15.07 6.15
CA ALA A 47 27.08 -14.04 7.05
C ALA A 47 28.04 -14.61 8.09
N ARG A 48 27.76 -15.82 8.59
CA ARG A 48 28.64 -16.53 9.52
C ARG A 48 29.92 -16.98 8.84
N ASP A 49 29.86 -17.49 7.63
CA ASP A 49 31.01 -18.01 6.91
C ASP A 49 31.91 -16.91 6.32
N CYS A 50 31.37 -15.69 6.13
CA CYS A 50 32.13 -14.52 5.63
C CYS A 50 33.39 -14.24 6.47
N CYS A 51 33.26 -14.15 7.80
CA CYS A 51 34.37 -13.81 8.71
C CYS A 51 34.46 -14.71 9.96
N ARG A 52 33.65 -15.79 10.05
CA ARG A 52 33.37 -16.53 11.30
C ARG A 52 33.02 -15.65 12.51
N PRO A 53 32.16 -14.62 12.39
CA PRO A 53 31.84 -13.71 13.49
C PRO A 53 30.50 -14.05 14.15
N SER A 54 30.13 -13.30 15.19
CA SER A 54 28.72 -13.13 15.55
C SER A 54 27.97 -12.36 14.45
N VAL A 55 26.73 -12.72 14.18
CA VAL A 55 25.84 -12.03 13.21
C VAL A 55 24.67 -11.39 13.94
N TYR A 56 24.09 -10.35 13.34
CA TYR A 56 22.86 -9.74 13.83
C TYR A 56 21.86 -9.52 12.70
N GLU A 57 20.58 -9.72 13.00
CA GLU A 57 19.48 -9.54 12.06
C GLU A 57 19.20 -8.04 11.82
N ARG A 58 18.91 -7.71 10.56
CA ARG A 58 18.53 -6.39 10.08
C ARG A 58 17.45 -6.53 9.03
N PHE A 59 16.86 -5.40 8.64
CA PHE A 59 15.76 -5.34 7.69
C PHE A 59 16.16 -4.49 6.50
N ARG A 60 16.06 -5.02 5.29
CA ARG A 60 16.36 -4.30 4.05
C ARG A 60 15.06 -3.90 3.38
N CYS A 61 14.95 -2.64 2.99
CA CYS A 61 13.86 -2.16 2.16
C CYS A 61 14.02 -2.72 0.74
N ALA A 62 13.03 -3.44 0.22
CA ALA A 62 13.08 -4.05 -1.11
C ALA A 62 13.20 -3.02 -2.25
N THR A 63 12.73 -1.78 -2.01
CA THR A 63 12.71 -0.70 -3.03
C THR A 63 14.06 -0.02 -3.19
N CYS A 64 14.66 0.44 -2.09
CA CYS A 64 15.90 1.23 -2.13
C CYS A 64 17.14 0.47 -1.65
N ARG A 65 16.97 -0.76 -1.15
CA ARG A 65 18.01 -1.62 -0.56
C ARG A 65 18.73 -1.03 0.64
N THR A 66 18.20 0.02 1.25
CA THR A 66 18.71 0.55 2.52
C THR A 66 18.42 -0.43 3.64
N VAL A 67 19.40 -0.61 4.53
CA VAL A 67 19.33 -1.53 5.67
C VAL A 67 19.01 -0.75 6.95
N TYR A 68 18.03 -1.25 7.69
CA TYR A 68 17.49 -0.68 8.92
C TYR A 68 17.66 -1.64 10.08
N ARG A 69 17.68 -1.08 11.28
CA ARG A 69 17.77 -1.85 12.52
C ARG A 69 16.47 -2.56 12.85
N ASP A 70 15.36 -1.86 12.69
CA ASP A 70 14.03 -2.31 13.08
C ASP A 70 13.15 -2.47 11.85
N LYS A 71 12.26 -3.47 11.86
CA LYS A 71 11.35 -3.75 10.73
C LYS A 71 10.48 -2.54 10.41
N GLN A 72 9.97 -1.87 11.45
CA GLN A 72 9.13 -0.68 11.30
C GLN A 72 9.84 0.44 10.53
N ASP A 73 11.12 0.69 10.79
CA ASP A 73 11.88 1.72 10.09
C ASP A 73 12.10 1.37 8.60
N ALA A 74 12.25 0.08 8.29
CA ALA A 74 12.35 -0.40 6.91
C ALA A 74 11.00 -0.28 6.17
N ASP A 75 9.91 -0.64 6.84
CA ASP A 75 8.55 -0.49 6.32
C ASP A 75 8.21 1.00 6.11
N ASP A 76 8.61 1.89 7.02
CA ASP A 76 8.37 3.33 6.93
C ASP A 76 9.28 4.03 5.90
N CYS A 77 10.38 3.41 5.44
CA CYS A 77 11.29 4.00 4.47
C CYS A 77 10.64 4.20 3.10
N HIS A 78 10.00 3.15 2.61
CA HIS A 78 9.15 3.19 1.43
C HIS A 78 7.88 2.47 1.87
N PRO A 79 6.97 3.17 2.57
CA PRO A 79 5.72 2.57 2.96
C PRO A 79 5.14 1.98 1.70
N SER A 80 4.83 0.67 1.74
CA SER A 80 4.02 0.06 0.68
C SER A 80 2.84 1.01 0.54
N ALA A 81 2.74 1.71 -0.58
CA ALA A 81 1.50 2.38 -0.93
C ALA A 81 0.47 1.25 -0.89
N GLY A 82 -0.40 1.29 0.14
CA GLY A 82 -1.16 0.15 0.60
C GLY A 82 -1.69 -0.66 -0.58
N GLY A 83 -1.37 -1.95 -0.57
CA GLY A 83 -1.64 -2.99 -1.56
C GLY A 83 -2.44 -2.57 -2.79
N ASN A 84 -1.89 -2.86 -3.97
CA ASN A 84 -2.51 -2.74 -5.29
C ASN A 84 -4.05 -2.77 -5.19
N GLN A 85 -4.68 -1.58 -5.22
CA GLN A 85 -6.08 -1.44 -4.86
C GLN A 85 -6.92 -2.42 -5.70
N PRO A 86 -7.76 -3.25 -5.09
CA PRO A 86 -8.55 -4.21 -5.84
C PRO A 86 -9.43 -3.45 -6.85
N MET A 87 -9.50 -3.96 -8.08
CA MET A 87 -10.40 -3.46 -9.13
C MET A 87 -11.85 -3.80 -8.77
N GLN A 88 -12.37 -3.08 -7.78
CA GLN A 88 -13.72 -3.21 -7.23
C GLN A 88 -14.21 -1.85 -6.76
N CYS A 89 -15.53 -1.67 -6.75
CA CYS A 89 -16.13 -0.46 -6.21
C CYS A 89 -15.82 -0.31 -4.71
N PRO A 90 -15.31 0.84 -4.24
CA PRO A 90 -14.98 1.01 -2.82
C PRO A 90 -16.21 1.11 -1.90
N ILE A 91 -17.41 1.26 -2.46
CA ILE A 91 -18.65 1.40 -1.71
C ILE A 91 -19.37 0.06 -1.55
N CYS A 92 -19.61 -0.65 -2.65
CA CYS A 92 -20.38 -1.89 -2.66
C CYS A 92 -19.54 -3.17 -2.85
N LEU A 93 -18.23 -3.02 -3.06
CA LEU A 93 -17.28 -4.13 -3.29
C LEU A 93 -17.60 -4.99 -4.52
N ALA A 94 -18.46 -4.51 -5.41
CA ALA A 94 -18.69 -5.18 -6.69
C ALA A 94 -17.40 -5.13 -7.52
N ARG A 95 -16.99 -6.30 -8.03
CA ARG A 95 -15.83 -6.41 -8.92
C ARG A 95 -16.05 -5.60 -10.19
N ALA A 96 -14.99 -4.99 -10.68
CA ALA A 96 -14.98 -4.17 -11.88
C ALA A 96 -13.92 -4.67 -12.87
N GLU A 97 -14.03 -4.27 -14.13
CA GLU A 97 -13.05 -4.59 -15.18
C GLU A 97 -11.95 -3.52 -15.30
N SER A 98 -12.20 -2.33 -14.73
CA SER A 98 -11.27 -1.20 -14.68
C SER A 98 -11.50 -0.34 -13.42
N PHE A 99 -10.56 0.58 -13.13
CA PHE A 99 -10.73 1.54 -12.02
C PHE A 99 -11.81 2.59 -12.35
N GLU A 100 -12.00 2.89 -13.63
CA GLU A 100 -13.06 3.74 -14.15
C GLU A 100 -14.43 3.11 -13.87
N ASP A 101 -14.61 1.83 -14.20
CA ASP A 101 -15.86 1.09 -13.90
C ASP A 101 -16.12 1.00 -12.39
N ALA A 102 -15.07 0.80 -11.60
CA ALA A 102 -15.15 0.77 -10.13
C ALA A 102 -15.59 2.13 -9.57
N ALA A 103 -15.06 3.23 -10.10
CA ALA A 103 -15.42 4.59 -9.73
C ALA A 103 -16.87 4.90 -10.16
N ASP A 104 -17.25 4.55 -11.38
CA ASP A 104 -18.59 4.81 -11.91
C ASP A 104 -19.70 4.00 -11.23
N CYS A 105 -19.39 2.85 -10.60
CA CYS A 105 -20.38 1.97 -9.99
C CYS A 105 -21.25 2.64 -8.90
N CYS A 106 -20.63 3.30 -7.91
CA CYS A 106 -21.36 3.93 -6.80
C CYS A 106 -20.91 5.36 -6.47
N LEU A 107 -19.71 5.81 -6.90
CA LEU A 107 -19.28 7.18 -6.60
C LEU A 107 -20.13 8.21 -7.33
N HIS A 108 -20.83 7.84 -8.40
CA HIS A 108 -21.78 8.74 -9.07
C HIS A 108 -22.95 9.15 -8.15
N THR A 109 -23.22 8.40 -7.07
CA THR A 109 -24.25 8.72 -6.06
C THR A 109 -23.72 9.64 -4.96
N HIS A 110 -22.41 9.88 -4.93
CA HIS A 110 -21.78 10.76 -3.96
C HIS A 110 -22.20 12.22 -4.24
N PRO A 111 -22.67 12.96 -3.22
CA PRO A 111 -23.29 14.27 -3.43
C PRO A 111 -22.34 15.34 -3.99
N THR A 112 -21.03 15.16 -3.85
CA THR A 112 -20.00 16.10 -4.32
C THR A 112 -19.15 15.57 -5.46
N MET A 113 -19.49 14.42 -6.04
CA MET A 113 -18.64 13.78 -7.06
C MET A 113 -19.17 14.04 -8.47
N THR A 114 -18.39 14.73 -9.29
CA THR A 114 -18.73 14.93 -10.72
C THR A 114 -18.18 13.81 -11.59
N ALA A 115 -18.50 13.82 -12.89
CA ALA A 115 -17.90 12.89 -13.85
C ALA A 115 -16.36 13.05 -13.93
N ILE A 116 -15.87 14.29 -13.98
CA ILE A 116 -14.44 14.60 -14.00
C ILE A 116 -13.78 14.17 -12.67
N GLY A 117 -14.48 14.37 -11.54
CA GLY A 117 -14.04 13.90 -10.24
C GLY A 117 -13.79 12.38 -10.24
N ARG A 118 -14.73 11.58 -10.78
CA ARG A 118 -14.58 10.11 -10.85
C ARG A 118 -13.44 9.67 -11.76
N GLU A 119 -13.27 10.31 -12.92
CA GLU A 119 -12.13 10.04 -13.81
C GLU A 119 -10.80 10.28 -13.09
N ARG A 120 -10.69 11.38 -12.33
CA ARG A 120 -9.48 11.70 -11.54
C ARG A 120 -9.25 10.73 -10.39
N VAL A 121 -10.31 10.29 -9.71
CA VAL A 121 -10.22 9.25 -8.68
C VAL A 121 -9.67 7.96 -9.31
N ALA A 122 -10.25 7.50 -10.41
CA ALA A 122 -9.80 6.29 -11.12
C ALA A 122 -8.32 6.39 -11.52
N ALA A 123 -7.89 7.54 -12.08
CA ALA A 123 -6.50 7.77 -12.45
C ALA A 123 -5.56 7.79 -11.24
N ALA A 124 -5.97 8.41 -10.12
CA ALA A 124 -5.19 8.43 -8.90
C ALA A 124 -5.02 7.01 -8.32
N VAL A 125 -6.10 6.23 -8.28
CA VAL A 125 -6.06 4.84 -7.81
C VAL A 125 -5.21 3.96 -8.73
N ALA A 126 -5.33 4.12 -10.05
CA ALA A 126 -4.46 3.45 -11.01
C ALA A 126 -2.97 3.80 -10.83
N SER A 127 -2.65 4.98 -10.29
CA SER A 127 -1.29 5.41 -9.96
C SER A 127 -0.80 4.94 -8.58
N GLY A 128 -1.63 4.19 -7.84
CA GLY A 128 -1.29 3.63 -6.53
C GLY A 128 -1.83 4.42 -5.33
N ALA A 129 -2.66 5.44 -5.55
CA ALA A 129 -3.33 6.13 -4.44
C ALA A 129 -4.42 5.22 -3.84
N PRO A 130 -4.61 5.20 -2.52
CA PRO A 130 -5.72 4.49 -1.94
C PRO A 130 -7.05 5.20 -2.24
N TRP A 131 -8.14 4.44 -2.40
CA TRP A 131 -9.46 5.00 -2.73
C TRP A 131 -9.92 6.14 -1.81
N PRO A 132 -9.77 6.07 -0.46
CA PRO A 132 -10.21 7.15 0.42
C PRO A 132 -9.50 8.47 0.13
N ASP A 133 -8.18 8.43 -0.06
CA ASP A 133 -7.37 9.62 -0.35
C ASP A 133 -7.71 10.17 -1.74
N ALA A 134 -7.86 9.30 -2.73
CA ALA A 134 -8.24 9.68 -4.08
C ALA A 134 -9.63 10.34 -4.12
N ILE A 135 -10.61 9.79 -3.40
CA ILE A 135 -11.95 10.35 -3.26
C ILE A 135 -11.86 11.72 -2.58
N ALA A 136 -11.25 11.81 -1.39
CA ALA A 136 -11.16 13.05 -0.63
C ALA A 136 -10.47 14.18 -1.41
N ALA A 137 -9.45 13.86 -2.21
CA ALA A 137 -8.74 14.83 -3.05
C ALA A 137 -9.56 15.35 -4.23
N ASN A 138 -10.64 14.65 -4.63
CA ASN A 138 -11.44 14.97 -5.81
C ASN A 138 -12.92 15.25 -5.48
N GLU A 139 -13.28 15.36 -4.21
CA GLU A 139 -14.58 15.87 -3.80
C GLU A 139 -14.73 17.35 -4.21
N SER A 140 -15.86 17.71 -4.84
CA SER A 140 -16.19 19.09 -5.28
C SER A 140 -15.52 19.60 -6.56
N HIS A 141 -14.91 18.71 -7.36
CA HIS A 141 -14.42 18.99 -8.72
C HIS A 141 -15.30 18.31 -9.76
#